data_AF-A0A7K4AZY0-F1
#
_entry.id   AF-A0A7K4AZY0-F1
#
_cell.length_a   1.000
_cell.length_b   1.000
_cell.length_c   1.000
_cell.angle_alpha   90.00
_cell.angle_beta   90.00
_cell.angle_gamma   90.00
#
_symmetry.space_group_name_H-M   'P 1'
#
loop_
_entity.id
_entity.type
_entity.pdbx_description
1 polymer ?
#
loop_
_entity_poly.entity_id
_entity_poly.type
_entity_poly.pdbx_seq_one_letter_code
_entity_poly.pdbx_strand_id
1 'polypeptide(L)'
;MKVRVGSLKKKTKAEQTKDKSAESKIRLKTFKLPALIGKKTNGAERSKGLRRLKKKEEPVKPAASPDEVKPVKKSFLKSLSKITPLAKRREQYDPRVHGMMVNLTYEPPQGTEEIEVYPVNPPFAYIRVTYNYITHEYLYEVVEPVYSDAEKKLLDELKKGIFERVNVNTRQISRETAAETLESMMNEVLADYAIALDPLTYEKIHYHLKKDFLGDGLVDPVMHDRFIEDISCDGVGRPLFVYHSRYESLESNLYYNDAAELDSFVTKLAQRAGKHISVADPMLDATMQDGSRIQMTLGSEVTAHGSTFTIRKFKDEPITPTDLIEWGTFSPLSIAFLWLAVENGKSCIFAGGTASGKTTSLNAISLFIPPLAKIVTLEDTRELKLPHSNWIPSVTRESFDVSGKGEIDMYELLKAALRQRPEYLIVGEVRGREALTLFQAMSTGHVTYSTMHADSVSSAVHRLENPPISVPRNMLSALNLVCVQVQARVGGQRIRRNKQIIEVLDIDPRTNELITNEVFRWRQATDEISYSGKSFILEEIMESHGWDEERIRRDLLQRQEVLEWMREKNIRDFRDVSKIVVSYFRDSETLMEKIRSGGNEFI
;
A
#
# COMPACT_ATOMS: atom_id res chain seq x y z
N MET A 1 -52.30 -40.54 -7.12
CA MET A 1 -52.73 -39.43 -7.98
C MET A 1 -51.56 -39.07 -8.90
N LYS A 2 -51.65 -39.41 -10.19
CA LYS A 2 -50.61 -39.22 -11.23
C LYS A 2 -51.19 -38.33 -12.32
N VAL A 3 -50.52 -37.25 -12.71
CA VAL A 3 -50.66 -36.51 -14.00
C VAL A 3 -49.41 -35.61 -14.12
N ARG A 4 -48.74 -35.35 -15.25
CA ARG A 4 -48.41 -36.06 -16.49
C ARG A 4 -47.39 -35.15 -17.21
N VAL A 5 -46.38 -35.76 -17.82
CA VAL A 5 -45.41 -35.12 -18.71
C VAL A 5 -46.06 -34.82 -20.08
N GLY A 6 -45.64 -33.74 -20.74
CA GLY A 6 -45.99 -33.44 -22.13
C GLY A 6 -44.84 -32.77 -22.89
N SER A 7 -44.02 -33.58 -23.55
CA SER A 7 -43.07 -33.19 -24.59
C SER A 7 -43.77 -32.98 -25.93
N LEU A 8 -43.31 -32.05 -26.78
CA LEU A 8 -43.46 -32.20 -28.24
C LEU A 8 -42.31 -31.51 -28.99
N LYS A 9 -41.79 -32.27 -29.96
CA LYS A 9 -40.62 -32.07 -30.81
C LYS A 9 -41.02 -31.46 -32.16
N LYS A 10 -40.03 -30.79 -32.79
CA LYS A 10 -39.77 -30.65 -34.24
C LYS A 10 -40.73 -29.76 -35.06
N LYS A 11 -40.14 -28.77 -35.75
CA LYS A 11 -39.74 -28.89 -37.16
C LYS A 11 -38.95 -27.66 -37.66
N THR A 12 -37.86 -27.99 -38.34
CA THR A 12 -37.01 -27.20 -39.24
C THR A 12 -37.75 -26.51 -40.39
N LYS A 13 -37.29 -25.33 -40.82
CA LYS A 13 -36.85 -25.07 -42.20
C LYS A 13 -36.13 -23.72 -42.33
N ALA A 14 -35.05 -23.76 -43.09
CA ALA A 14 -34.26 -22.63 -43.55
C ALA A 14 -34.96 -21.91 -44.71
N GLU A 15 -34.71 -20.61 -44.86
CA GLU A 15 -34.63 -19.97 -46.18
C GLU A 15 -33.80 -18.68 -46.11
N GLN A 16 -32.82 -18.62 -47.01
CA GLN A 16 -32.00 -17.44 -47.31
C GLN A 16 -32.77 -16.52 -48.26
N THR A 17 -32.63 -15.21 -48.09
CA THR A 17 -32.67 -14.25 -49.20
C THR A 17 -31.70 -13.10 -48.96
N LYS A 18 -30.76 -12.98 -49.90
CA LYS A 18 -29.98 -11.77 -50.22
C LYS A 18 -30.95 -10.68 -50.70
N ASP A 19 -30.66 -9.39 -50.50
CA ASP A 19 -29.88 -8.56 -51.43
C ASP A 19 -30.00 -7.03 -51.16
N LYS A 20 -28.92 -6.31 -51.54
CA LYS A 20 -28.82 -4.89 -51.99
C LYS A 20 -28.79 -3.70 -51.01
N SER A 21 -27.54 -3.25 -50.79
CA SER A 21 -26.97 -1.92 -51.14
C SER A 21 -27.88 -0.69 -51.34
N ALA A 22 -27.53 0.42 -50.66
CA ALA A 22 -27.33 1.74 -51.29
C ALA A 22 -26.55 2.70 -50.37
N GLU A 23 -25.58 3.39 -50.96
CA GLU A 23 -24.70 4.41 -50.38
C GLU A 23 -25.43 5.74 -50.09
N SER A 24 -24.94 6.52 -49.12
CA SER A 24 -25.01 7.99 -49.20
C SER A 24 -23.83 8.65 -48.48
N LYS A 25 -22.99 9.30 -49.28
CA LYS A 25 -21.84 10.16 -48.92
C LYS A 25 -22.30 11.50 -48.37
N ILE A 26 -21.64 12.03 -47.33
CA ILE A 26 -21.50 13.48 -47.11
C ILE A 26 -20.05 13.82 -46.73
N ARG A 27 -19.53 14.84 -47.45
CA ARG A 27 -18.19 15.44 -47.42
C ARG A 27 -17.99 16.36 -46.20
N LEU A 28 -16.74 16.49 -45.74
CA LEU A 28 -16.22 17.74 -45.17
C LEU A 28 -14.80 18.02 -45.70
N LYS A 29 -14.59 19.31 -46.01
CA LYS A 29 -13.49 19.89 -46.79
C LYS A 29 -12.22 20.04 -45.95
N THR A 30 -11.07 19.68 -46.51
CA THR A 30 -9.73 20.04 -46.03
C THR A 30 -9.17 21.23 -46.83
N PHE A 31 -8.62 22.22 -46.13
CA PHE A 31 -7.82 23.30 -46.70
C PHE A 31 -6.33 22.89 -46.69
N LYS A 32 -5.65 23.11 -47.82
CA LYS A 32 -4.20 22.96 -48.03
C LYS A 32 -3.54 24.35 -48.02
N LEU A 33 -2.26 24.42 -47.63
CA LEU A 33 -1.19 25.17 -48.33
C LEU A 33 0.19 24.59 -47.90
N PRO A 34 1.32 24.84 -48.60
CA PRO A 34 2.03 23.78 -49.32
C PRO A 34 3.46 23.51 -48.83
N ALA A 35 3.95 22.32 -49.23
CA ALA A 35 5.33 21.87 -49.16
C ALA A 35 6.21 22.49 -50.25
N LEU A 36 7.54 22.45 -50.05
CA LEU A 36 8.67 22.26 -51.00
C LEU A 36 9.96 22.44 -50.16
N ILE A 37 11.09 21.73 -50.24
CA ILE A 37 11.66 20.63 -51.02
C ILE A 37 12.79 20.06 -50.15
N GLY A 38 12.99 18.75 -50.16
CA GLY A 38 14.12 18.09 -49.51
C GLY A 38 15.38 17.99 -50.37
N LYS A 39 16.52 17.63 -49.76
CA LYS A 39 17.41 16.56 -50.25
C LYS A 39 18.50 16.21 -49.23
N LYS A 40 18.78 14.90 -49.23
CA LYS A 40 19.78 14.13 -48.48
C LYS A 40 21.23 14.63 -48.69
N THR A 41 22.13 14.42 -47.73
CA THR A 41 23.19 13.36 -47.75
C THR A 41 24.22 13.54 -46.63
N ASN A 42 24.87 12.41 -46.31
CA ASN A 42 25.87 12.12 -45.27
C ASN A 42 27.14 12.98 -45.30
N GLY A 43 27.88 12.95 -44.19
CA GLY A 43 29.35 13.11 -44.24
C GLY A 43 29.97 13.62 -42.94
N ALA A 44 30.62 12.73 -42.20
CA ALA A 44 31.57 13.07 -41.16
C ALA A 44 32.77 13.86 -41.73
N GLU A 45 33.34 14.80 -40.97
CA GLU A 45 34.75 14.79 -40.56
C GLU A 45 35.17 16.06 -39.80
N ARG A 46 36.09 15.83 -38.86
CA ARG A 46 36.91 16.80 -38.13
C ARG A 46 37.85 17.55 -39.08
N SER A 47 38.17 18.82 -38.80
CA SER A 47 39.56 19.27 -38.57
C SER A 47 39.71 20.79 -38.40
N LYS A 48 40.57 21.17 -37.44
CA LYS A 48 41.54 22.30 -37.39
C LYS A 48 41.03 23.67 -37.89
N GLY A 49 40.93 24.73 -37.07
CA GLY A 49 41.98 25.29 -36.24
C GLY A 49 43.01 26.08 -37.06
N LEU A 50 42.90 27.42 -37.12
CA LEU A 50 43.99 28.40 -36.94
C LEU A 50 43.50 29.87 -37.02
N ARG A 51 43.71 30.62 -35.93
CA ARG A 51 44.40 31.94 -35.79
C ARG A 51 44.54 32.83 -37.05
N ARG A 52 44.49 34.18 -37.04
CA ARG A 52 44.44 35.28 -36.04
C ARG A 52 44.44 36.61 -36.86
N LEU A 53 43.97 37.74 -36.30
CA LEU A 53 44.54 39.12 -36.37
C LEU A 53 43.47 40.12 -35.83
N LYS A 54 43.53 40.57 -34.57
CA LYS A 54 44.24 41.71 -33.95
C LYS A 54 43.66 43.12 -34.22
N LYS A 55 43.19 43.77 -33.14
CA LYS A 55 43.42 45.17 -32.66
C LYS A 55 42.35 45.49 -31.59
N LYS A 56 42.55 46.24 -30.50
CA LYS A 56 43.67 46.85 -29.76
C LYS A 56 43.00 47.44 -28.47
N GLU A 57 43.60 47.31 -27.30
CA GLU A 57 43.07 47.78 -25.99
C GLU A 57 43.65 49.13 -25.52
N GLU A 58 42.77 49.87 -24.80
CA GLU A 58 42.95 50.77 -23.63
C GLU A 58 43.81 52.06 -23.72
N PRO A 59 43.58 53.14 -22.88
CA PRO A 59 43.15 53.11 -21.45
C PRO A 59 42.27 54.29 -20.93
N VAL A 60 41.97 54.37 -19.60
CA VAL A 60 42.10 55.55 -18.67
C VAL A 60 41.34 55.35 -17.31
N LYS A 61 41.96 55.80 -16.18
CA LYS A 61 41.46 55.93 -14.77
C LYS A 61 41.36 57.45 -14.34
N PRO A 62 41.21 57.87 -13.05
CA PRO A 62 40.00 58.00 -12.19
C PRO A 62 39.84 59.40 -11.47
N ALA A 63 38.72 59.67 -10.75
CA ALA A 63 38.56 60.55 -9.52
C ALA A 63 37.04 60.74 -9.19
N ALA A 64 36.48 60.39 -8.01
CA ALA A 64 36.40 61.06 -6.68
C ALA A 64 35.66 62.43 -6.69
N SER A 65 34.74 62.84 -5.80
CA SER A 65 34.09 62.36 -4.55
C SER A 65 32.79 63.20 -4.31
N PRO A 66 31.98 62.93 -3.27
CA PRO A 66 31.87 63.93 -2.20
C PRO A 66 31.98 63.37 -0.77
N ASP A 67 32.29 64.31 0.12
CA ASP A 67 32.76 64.18 1.50
C ASP A 67 31.75 63.71 2.58
N GLU A 68 32.36 63.09 3.59
CA GLU A 68 32.12 63.12 5.04
C GLU A 68 30.72 62.93 5.66
N VAL A 69 30.54 61.77 6.31
CA VAL A 69 30.03 61.73 7.71
C VAL A 69 30.85 60.71 8.54
N LYS A 70 31.36 61.19 9.67
CA LYS A 70 32.21 60.50 10.68
C LYS A 70 31.49 59.36 11.43
N PRO A 71 32.24 58.40 12.04
CA PRO A 71 31.65 57.24 12.70
C PRO A 71 31.05 57.60 14.06
N VAL A 72 29.72 57.47 14.19
CA VAL A 72 29.04 57.62 15.48
C VAL A 72 28.92 56.25 16.17
N LYS A 73 29.86 56.04 17.10
CA LYS A 73 29.78 55.32 18.37
C LYS A 73 28.97 54.01 18.45
N LYS A 74 29.73 52.96 18.81
CA LYS A 74 29.38 51.69 19.49
C LYS A 74 28.49 51.83 20.77
N SER A 75 27.48 52.71 20.78
CA SER A 75 26.68 53.04 21.97
C SER A 75 25.17 52.82 21.79
N PHE A 76 24.69 52.49 20.59
CA PHE A 76 23.25 52.18 20.39
C PHE A 76 22.94 50.69 20.60
N LEU A 77 23.87 49.80 20.25
CA LEU A 77 23.76 48.35 20.45
C LEU A 77 23.91 47.90 21.92
N LYS A 78 24.12 48.84 22.86
CA LYS A 78 24.10 48.57 24.32
C LYS A 78 22.83 49.02 25.02
N SER A 79 21.89 49.70 24.35
CA SER A 79 20.57 50.00 24.93
C SER A 79 19.45 49.09 24.41
N LEU A 80 19.71 48.30 23.34
CA LEU A 80 18.80 47.24 22.89
C LEU A 80 19.00 45.91 23.63
N SER A 81 20.07 45.76 24.42
CA SER A 81 20.27 44.59 25.31
C SER A 81 19.57 44.73 26.67
N LYS A 82 18.67 45.71 26.83
CA LYS A 82 17.84 45.92 28.03
C LYS A 82 16.34 45.89 27.75
N ILE A 83 15.93 45.42 26.58
CA ILE A 83 14.57 44.89 26.40
C ILE A 83 14.78 43.39 26.17
N THR A 84 14.99 42.69 27.28
CA THR A 84 14.66 41.27 27.34
C THR A 84 13.22 41.17 26.84
N PRO A 85 12.90 40.44 25.76
CA PRO A 85 11.53 39.99 25.64
C PRO A 85 11.32 39.16 26.90
N LEU A 86 10.34 39.51 27.73
CA LEU A 86 9.72 38.51 28.56
C LEU A 86 9.06 37.53 27.58
N ALA A 87 9.87 36.66 26.98
CA ALA A 87 9.40 35.38 26.50
C ALA A 87 8.98 34.65 27.77
N LYS A 88 7.74 34.88 28.20
CA LYS A 88 7.06 34.04 29.18
C LYS A 88 7.34 32.62 28.70
N ARG A 89 8.07 31.85 29.53
CA ARG A 89 8.26 30.42 29.29
C ARG A 89 6.84 29.86 29.11
N ARG A 90 6.51 29.45 27.89
CA ARG A 90 5.16 28.99 27.55
C ARG A 90 4.87 27.78 28.43
N GLU A 91 3.73 27.83 29.11
CA GLU A 91 3.26 26.71 29.92
C GLU A 91 2.90 25.56 28.97
N GLN A 92 3.48 24.37 29.21
CA GLN A 92 3.15 23.19 28.43
C GLN A 92 1.77 22.70 28.83
N TYR A 93 1.01 22.22 27.85
CA TYR A 93 -0.28 21.59 28.12
C TYR A 93 -0.10 20.36 29.02
N ASP A 94 -0.83 20.37 30.13
CA ASP A 94 -0.98 19.25 31.06
C ASP A 94 -2.48 18.95 31.20
N PRO A 95 -2.95 17.76 30.78
CA PRO A 95 -4.36 17.36 30.89
C PRO A 95 -4.93 17.45 32.31
N ARG A 96 -4.09 17.32 33.36
CA ARG A 96 -4.52 17.38 34.76
C ARG A 96 -4.85 18.79 35.22
N VAL A 97 -4.20 19.79 34.61
CA VAL A 97 -4.32 21.20 34.97
C VAL A 97 -5.28 21.92 34.02
N HIS A 98 -5.19 21.61 32.73
CA HIS A 98 -5.85 22.36 31.66
C HIS A 98 -7.13 21.69 31.14
N GLY A 99 -7.48 20.50 31.65
CA GLY A 99 -8.60 19.71 31.18
C GLY A 99 -8.23 18.80 30.01
N MET A 100 -9.14 17.89 29.63
CA MET A 100 -8.91 16.94 28.55
C MET A 100 -9.04 17.60 27.18
N MET A 101 -8.17 17.19 26.25
CA MET A 101 -8.16 17.67 24.86
C MET A 101 -9.44 17.27 24.12
N VAL A 102 -9.94 16.08 24.44
CA VAL A 102 -11.12 15.46 23.85
C VAL A 102 -12.07 15.06 24.97
N ASN A 103 -13.36 15.36 24.81
CA ASN A 103 -14.39 14.85 25.70
C ASN A 103 -14.84 13.47 25.21
N LEU A 104 -14.45 12.42 25.94
CA LEU A 104 -14.85 11.05 25.63
C LEU A 104 -16.17 10.64 26.28
N THR A 105 -16.75 11.49 27.13
CA THR A 105 -18.07 11.22 27.73
C THR A 105 -19.13 11.14 26.63
N TYR A 106 -19.88 10.05 26.63
CA TYR A 106 -20.92 9.77 25.66
C TYR A 106 -22.20 9.39 26.37
N GLU A 107 -23.28 10.08 26.03
CA GLU A 107 -24.63 9.66 26.36
C GLU A 107 -25.25 9.12 25.07
N PRO A 108 -25.36 7.79 24.91
CA PRO A 108 -25.85 7.21 23.66
C PRO A 108 -27.30 7.66 23.40
N PRO A 109 -27.63 8.11 22.18
CA PRO A 109 -29.01 8.34 21.77
C PRO A 109 -29.87 7.08 21.97
N GLN A 110 -31.18 7.27 22.09
CA GLN A 110 -32.11 6.16 22.30
C GLN A 110 -31.96 5.09 21.19
N GLY A 111 -31.67 3.86 21.58
CA GLY A 111 -31.45 2.75 20.66
C GLY A 111 -30.02 2.63 20.14
N THR A 112 -29.07 3.41 20.63
CA THR A 112 -27.64 3.27 20.31
C THR A 112 -26.89 2.73 21.53
N GLU A 113 -25.85 1.92 21.30
CA GLU A 113 -24.92 1.45 22.34
C GLU A 113 -23.48 1.72 21.93
N GLU A 114 -22.65 2.14 22.87
CA GLU A 114 -21.20 2.26 22.68
C GLU A 114 -20.57 0.87 22.77
N ILE A 115 -19.94 0.43 21.68
CA ILE A 115 -19.32 -0.90 21.59
C ILE A 115 -17.88 -0.84 22.04
N GLU A 116 -17.12 0.14 21.55
CA GLU A 116 -15.74 0.38 21.95
C GLU A 116 -15.27 1.80 21.66
N VAL A 117 -14.28 2.25 22.44
CA VAL A 117 -13.53 3.50 22.22
C VAL A 117 -12.04 3.21 22.32
N TYR A 118 -11.26 3.64 21.34
CA TYR A 118 -9.81 3.44 21.35
C TYR A 118 -9.05 4.63 20.76
N PRO A 119 -7.80 4.88 21.22
CA PRO A 119 -6.98 5.96 20.71
C PRO A 119 -6.39 5.63 19.35
N VAL A 120 -6.31 6.62 18.47
CA VAL A 120 -5.58 6.53 17.19
C VAL A 120 -4.47 7.58 17.08
N ASN A 121 -4.65 8.75 17.68
CA ASN A 121 -3.61 9.77 17.79
C ASN A 121 -3.72 10.50 19.14
N PRO A 122 -3.41 9.82 20.26
CA PRO A 122 -3.58 10.41 21.59
C PRO A 122 -2.61 11.58 21.82
N PRO A 123 -3.03 12.65 22.52
CA PRO A 123 -4.34 12.85 23.16
C PRO A 123 -5.41 13.47 22.25
N PHE A 124 -5.17 13.58 20.94
CA PHE A 124 -5.97 14.40 20.03
C PHE A 124 -7.13 13.65 19.36
N ALA A 125 -6.95 12.40 18.93
CA ALA A 125 -7.99 11.69 18.19
C ALA A 125 -8.23 10.27 18.74
N TYR A 126 -9.52 9.96 18.87
CA TYR A 126 -10.05 8.67 19.31
C TYR A 126 -11.15 8.24 18.34
N ILE A 127 -11.34 6.93 18.24
CA ILE A 127 -12.43 6.33 17.48
C ILE A 127 -13.42 5.74 18.46
N ARG A 128 -14.70 6.06 18.25
CA ARG A 128 -15.83 5.42 18.93
C ARG A 128 -16.62 4.61 17.91
N VAL A 129 -16.81 3.33 18.20
CA VAL A 129 -17.72 2.48 17.43
C VAL A 129 -19.01 2.32 18.23
N THR A 130 -20.13 2.65 17.60
CA THR A 130 -21.46 2.48 18.21
C THR A 130 -22.33 1.54 17.38
N TYR A 131 -23.26 0.84 18.01
CA TYR A 131 -24.27 0.03 17.34
C TYR A 131 -25.65 0.64 17.52
N ASN A 132 -26.36 0.88 16.42
CA ASN A 132 -27.73 1.38 16.43
C ASN A 132 -28.71 0.21 16.28
N TYR A 133 -29.46 -0.11 17.33
CA TYR A 133 -30.48 -1.16 17.36
C TYR A 133 -31.72 -0.88 16.51
N ILE A 134 -31.93 0.37 16.09
CA ILE A 134 -33.04 0.75 15.21
C ILE A 134 -32.67 0.42 13.76
N THR A 135 -31.51 0.88 13.29
CA THR A 135 -31.04 0.65 11.91
C THR A 135 -30.29 -0.67 11.74
N HIS A 136 -29.88 -1.31 12.84
CA HIS A 136 -29.03 -2.50 12.90
C HIS A 136 -27.64 -2.29 12.28
N GLU A 137 -27.12 -1.06 12.38
CA GLU A 137 -25.85 -0.66 11.76
C GLU A 137 -24.83 -0.27 12.82
N TYR A 138 -23.56 -0.55 12.52
CA TYR A 138 -22.43 0.01 13.24
C TYR A 138 -22.07 1.38 12.63
N LEU A 139 -21.73 2.35 13.48
CA LEU A 139 -21.27 3.67 13.09
C LEU A 139 -19.84 3.89 13.59
N TYR A 140 -19.07 4.63 12.80
CA TYR A 140 -17.68 4.98 13.08
C TYR A 140 -17.57 6.48 13.38
N GLU A 141 -17.39 6.83 14.65
CA GLU A 141 -17.28 8.23 15.07
C GLU A 141 -15.82 8.59 15.35
N VAL A 142 -15.31 9.57 14.61
CA VAL A 142 -14.04 10.23 14.90
C VAL A 142 -14.28 11.30 15.95
N VAL A 143 -13.63 11.15 17.10
CA VAL A 143 -13.73 12.06 18.24
C VAL A 143 -12.42 12.86 18.34
N GLU A 144 -12.52 14.15 18.01
CA GLU A 144 -11.41 15.11 17.95
C GLU A 144 -11.67 16.33 18.84
N PRO A 145 -10.68 17.22 19.07
CA PRO A 145 -10.87 18.42 19.86
C PRO A 145 -11.80 19.38 19.10
N VAL A 146 -12.97 19.62 19.67
CA VAL A 146 -13.97 20.55 19.11
C VAL A 146 -13.57 21.99 19.40
N TYR A 147 -13.86 22.86 18.44
CA TYR A 147 -13.67 24.29 18.52
C TYR A 147 -14.97 25.04 18.75
N SER A 148 -14.86 26.17 19.45
CA SER A 148 -15.82 27.25 19.38
C SER A 148 -15.76 27.99 18.03
N ASP A 149 -16.83 28.71 17.69
CA ASP A 149 -16.86 29.54 16.47
C ASP A 149 -15.74 30.58 16.42
N ALA A 150 -15.29 31.07 17.58
CA ALA A 150 -14.18 32.00 17.69
C ALA A 150 -12.83 31.33 17.36
N GLU A 151 -12.59 30.14 17.89
CA GLU A 151 -11.39 29.34 17.62
C GLU A 151 -11.33 28.92 16.14
N LYS A 152 -12.48 28.56 15.54
CA LYS A 152 -12.55 28.23 14.11
C LYS A 152 -12.16 29.43 13.24
N LYS A 153 -12.70 30.62 13.53
CA LYS A 153 -12.31 31.86 12.80
C LYS A 153 -10.83 32.17 12.96
N LEU A 154 -10.29 32.00 14.17
CA LEU A 154 -8.87 32.18 14.41
C LEU A 154 -8.02 31.19 13.60
N LEU A 155 -8.41 29.92 13.57
CA LEU A 155 -7.74 28.89 12.78
C LEU A 155 -7.73 29.26 11.28
N ASP A 156 -8.84 29.73 10.73
CA ASP A 156 -8.94 30.12 9.32
C ASP A 156 -8.05 31.33 8.99
N GLU A 157 -7.99 32.34 9.87
CA GLU A 157 -7.07 33.48 9.74
C GLU A 157 -5.60 33.05 9.85
N LEU A 158 -5.28 32.14 10.80
CA LEU A 158 -3.94 31.58 10.94
C LEU A 158 -3.52 30.81 9.69
N LYS A 159 -4.39 29.95 9.14
CA LYS A 159 -4.14 29.22 7.89
C LYS A 159 -3.80 30.18 6.75
N LYS A 160 -4.56 31.26 6.63
CA LYS A 160 -4.36 32.28 5.60
C LYS A 160 -3.03 33.03 5.78
N GLY A 161 -2.75 33.48 7.00
CA GLY A 161 -1.49 34.16 7.34
C GLY A 161 -0.26 33.27 7.16
N ILE A 162 -0.36 31.98 7.48
CA ILE A 162 0.71 31.00 7.23
C ILE A 162 0.88 30.81 5.72
N PHE A 163 -0.20 30.62 4.96
CA PHE A 163 -0.13 30.41 3.51
C PHE A 163 0.55 31.56 2.77
N GLU A 164 0.33 32.80 3.21
CA GLU A 164 0.99 34.00 2.65
C GLU A 164 2.50 34.06 2.95
N ARG A 165 2.97 33.38 4.01
CA ARG A 165 4.38 33.35 4.43
C ARG A 165 5.15 32.13 3.92
N VAL A 166 4.47 31.06 3.57
CA VAL A 166 5.10 29.82 3.10
C VAL A 166 5.79 30.07 1.76
N ASN A 167 7.13 30.05 1.77
CA ASN A 167 7.92 30.07 0.54
C ASN A 167 7.83 28.70 -0.16
N VAL A 168 7.54 28.71 -1.46
CA VAL A 168 7.07 27.57 -2.29
C VAL A 168 8.06 26.38 -2.42
N ASN A 169 9.23 26.42 -1.77
CA ASN A 169 10.23 25.33 -1.83
C ASN A 169 10.21 24.45 -0.57
N THR A 170 9.19 23.59 -0.46
CA THR A 170 9.04 22.60 0.64
C THR A 170 9.48 21.18 0.28
N ARG A 171 10.06 20.95 -0.91
CA ARG A 171 10.40 19.59 -1.40
C ARG A 171 11.56 18.89 -0.68
N GLN A 172 12.26 19.52 0.27
CA GLN A 172 13.48 18.99 0.89
C GLN A 172 13.55 19.09 2.42
N ILE A 173 12.42 19.35 3.10
CA ILE A 173 12.38 19.52 4.56
C ILE A 173 11.94 18.19 5.19
N SER A 174 12.61 17.75 6.26
CA SER A 174 12.15 16.57 7.02
C SER A 174 10.81 16.87 7.70
N ARG A 175 10.05 15.83 8.06
CA ARG A 175 8.74 16.00 8.71
C ARG A 175 8.89 16.70 10.07
N GLU A 176 9.98 16.45 10.80
CA GLU A 176 10.26 17.14 12.06
C GLU A 176 10.51 18.64 11.82
N THR A 177 11.38 18.99 10.89
CA THR A 177 11.69 20.39 10.60
C THR A 177 10.47 21.14 10.04
N ALA A 178 9.62 20.46 9.27
CA ALA A 178 8.36 21.03 8.79
C ALA A 178 7.39 21.33 9.94
N ALA A 179 7.32 20.45 10.94
CA ALA A 179 6.51 20.67 12.14
C ALA A 179 7.03 21.86 12.98
N GLU A 180 8.34 21.91 13.22
CA GLU A 180 8.97 23.05 13.94
C GLU A 180 8.77 24.38 13.19
N THR A 181 8.87 24.35 11.86
CA THR A 181 8.65 25.54 11.02
C THR A 181 7.20 26.00 11.10
N LEU A 182 6.24 25.08 11.04
CA LEU A 182 4.82 25.40 11.15
C LEU A 182 4.50 25.99 12.53
N GLU A 183 5.06 25.43 13.60
CA GLU A 183 4.92 25.96 14.96
C GLU A 183 5.49 27.37 15.07
N SER A 184 6.69 27.62 14.51
CA SER A 184 7.29 28.96 14.47
C SER A 184 6.41 29.96 13.72
N MET A 185 5.90 29.59 12.55
CA MET A 185 5.03 30.46 11.75
C MET A 185 3.73 30.77 12.49
N MET A 186 3.11 29.78 13.13
CA MET A 186 1.92 30.01 13.95
C MET A 186 2.22 31.02 15.07
N ASN A 187 3.35 30.87 15.78
CA ASN A 187 3.74 31.79 16.85
C ASN A 187 3.98 33.21 16.36
N GLU A 188 4.59 33.38 15.18
CA GLU A 188 4.79 34.69 14.56
C GLU A 188 3.46 35.35 14.19
N VAL A 189 2.55 34.61 13.56
CA VAL A 189 1.24 35.14 13.18
C VAL A 189 0.45 35.53 14.44
N LEU A 190 0.45 34.70 15.48
CA LEU A 190 -0.18 35.03 16.77
C LEU A 190 0.41 36.29 17.40
N ALA A 191 1.74 36.47 17.32
CA ALA A 191 2.41 37.66 17.82
C ALA A 191 2.04 38.93 17.03
N ASP A 192 1.91 38.83 15.71
CA ASP A 192 1.51 39.95 14.85
C ASP A 192 0.08 40.43 15.14
N TYR A 193 -0.83 39.51 15.45
CA TYR A 193 -2.19 39.84 15.89
C TYR A 193 -2.28 40.17 17.39
N ALA A 194 -1.16 40.11 18.14
CA ALA A 194 -1.10 40.28 19.59
C ALA A 194 -2.08 39.37 20.37
N ILE A 195 -2.28 38.14 19.88
CA ILE A 195 -3.17 37.15 20.48
C ILE A 195 -2.37 36.26 21.43
N ALA A 196 -2.82 36.16 22.68
CA ALA A 196 -2.32 35.19 23.64
C ALA A 196 -3.37 34.09 23.85
N LEU A 197 -2.95 32.83 23.65
CA LEU A 197 -3.78 31.66 23.84
C LEU A 197 -3.41 30.98 25.16
N ASP A 198 -4.40 30.40 25.84
CA ASP A 198 -4.15 29.46 26.92
C ASP A 198 -3.55 28.15 26.34
N PRO A 199 -2.89 27.32 27.19
CA PRO A 199 -2.21 26.12 26.72
C PRO A 199 -3.14 25.12 26.01
N LEU A 200 -4.40 25.00 26.42
CA LEU A 200 -5.36 24.08 25.82
C LEU A 200 -5.76 24.53 24.42
N THR A 201 -6.22 25.79 24.26
CA THR A 201 -6.62 26.32 22.96
C THR A 201 -5.44 26.39 21.99
N TYR A 202 -4.23 26.69 22.48
CA TYR A 202 -3.03 26.60 21.65
C TYR A 202 -2.84 25.19 21.08
N GLU A 203 -2.80 24.16 21.93
CA GLU A 203 -2.55 22.79 21.46
C GLU A 203 -3.67 22.28 20.54
N LYS A 204 -4.92 22.69 20.77
CA LYS A 204 -6.02 22.42 19.83
C LYS A 204 -5.75 23.01 18.45
N ILE A 205 -5.47 24.31 18.37
CA ILE A 205 -5.20 24.99 17.09
C ILE A 205 -3.95 24.40 16.42
N HIS A 206 -2.91 24.15 17.19
CA HIS A 206 -1.67 23.55 16.71
C HIS A 206 -1.89 22.16 16.12
N TYR A 207 -2.66 21.29 16.78
CA TYR A 207 -3.01 19.96 16.31
C TYR A 207 -3.65 20.01 14.92
N HIS A 208 -4.66 20.87 14.75
CA HIS A 208 -5.39 20.92 13.49
C HIS A 208 -4.65 21.66 12.38
N LEU A 209 -3.81 22.64 12.69
CA LEU A 209 -2.85 23.17 11.71
C LEU A 209 -1.90 22.06 11.24
N LYS A 210 -1.38 21.24 12.16
CA LYS A 210 -0.52 20.11 11.80
C LYS A 210 -1.27 19.08 10.94
N LYS A 211 -2.51 18.73 11.32
CA LYS A 211 -3.43 17.87 10.56
C LYS A 211 -3.65 18.37 9.14
N ASP A 212 -3.89 19.66 8.96
CA ASP A 212 -4.23 20.23 7.65
C ASP A 212 -3.02 20.52 6.77
N PHE A 213 -1.89 20.94 7.33
CA PHE A 213 -0.68 21.25 6.55
C PHE A 213 0.21 20.03 6.32
N LEU A 214 0.46 19.24 7.37
CA LEU A 214 1.42 18.13 7.37
C LEU A 214 0.75 16.74 7.35
N GLY A 215 -0.50 16.65 7.79
CA GLY A 215 -1.32 15.45 7.77
C GLY A 215 -2.17 15.32 6.50
N ASP A 216 -3.12 14.40 6.58
CA ASP A 216 -4.06 14.09 5.48
C ASP A 216 -5.42 14.79 5.65
N GLY A 217 -5.43 15.97 6.28
CA GLY A 217 -6.63 16.81 6.43
C GLY A 217 -7.75 16.06 7.15
N LEU A 218 -8.98 16.14 6.63
CA LEU A 218 -10.16 15.56 7.27
C LEU A 218 -10.00 14.07 7.62
N VAL A 219 -9.34 13.30 6.76
CA VAL A 219 -9.18 11.84 6.92
C VAL A 219 -8.00 11.44 7.80
N ASP A 220 -7.18 12.39 8.26
CA ASP A 220 -5.97 12.13 9.03
C ASP A 220 -6.20 11.21 10.25
N PRO A 221 -7.26 11.37 11.09
CA PRO A 221 -7.51 10.44 12.19
C PRO A 221 -7.75 9.00 11.73
N VAL A 222 -8.46 8.82 10.61
CA VAL A 222 -8.75 7.52 10.00
C VAL A 222 -7.48 6.91 9.39
N MET A 223 -6.60 7.74 8.85
CA MET A 223 -5.28 7.31 8.36
C MET A 223 -4.39 6.78 9.50
N HIS A 224 -4.55 7.26 10.73
CA HIS A 224 -3.84 6.72 11.90
C HIS A 224 -4.45 5.42 12.46
N ASP A 225 -5.68 5.07 12.08
CA ASP A 225 -6.34 3.86 12.60
C ASP A 225 -5.83 2.56 11.94
N ARG A 226 -5.10 1.73 12.70
CA ARG A 226 -4.59 0.42 12.23
C ARG A 226 -5.66 -0.59 11.83
N PHE A 227 -6.91 -0.42 12.27
CA PHE A 227 -7.98 -1.36 11.96
C PHE A 227 -8.70 -1.08 10.64
N ILE A 228 -8.49 0.10 10.05
CA ILE A 228 -9.05 0.48 8.75
C ILE A 228 -8.21 -0.08 7.61
N GLU A 229 -8.87 -0.70 6.64
CA GLU A 229 -8.24 -1.18 5.39
C GLU A 229 -8.51 -0.22 4.23
N ASP A 230 -9.72 0.31 4.11
CA ASP A 230 -10.13 1.22 3.02
C ASP A 230 -10.91 2.44 3.55
N ILE A 231 -10.82 3.57 2.85
CA ILE A 231 -11.57 4.82 3.10
C ILE A 231 -12.20 5.26 1.77
N SER A 232 -13.51 5.56 1.75
CA SER A 232 -14.23 6.03 0.57
C SER A 232 -14.91 7.37 0.83
N CYS A 233 -14.69 8.32 -0.08
CA CYS A 233 -15.42 9.58 -0.17
C CYS A 233 -16.18 9.61 -1.50
N ASP A 234 -17.50 9.51 -1.40
CA ASP A 234 -18.39 9.34 -2.56
C ASP A 234 -18.98 10.68 -3.07
N GLY A 235 -18.53 11.81 -2.51
CA GLY A 235 -18.91 13.15 -2.96
C GLY A 235 -19.18 14.15 -1.82
N VAL A 236 -19.53 15.37 -2.22
CA VAL A 236 -19.83 16.49 -1.31
C VAL A 236 -21.17 16.26 -0.60
N GLY A 237 -21.23 16.61 0.68
CA GLY A 237 -22.41 16.48 1.53
C GLY A 237 -22.75 15.03 1.91
N ARG A 238 -21.83 14.09 1.68
CA ARG A 238 -22.01 12.67 2.01
C ARG A 238 -21.00 12.22 3.06
N PRO A 239 -21.45 11.41 4.04
CA PRO A 239 -20.57 10.70 4.96
C PRO A 239 -19.49 9.91 4.21
N LEU A 240 -18.27 9.93 4.74
CA LEU A 240 -17.24 9.01 4.32
C LEU A 240 -17.58 7.62 4.85
N PHE A 241 -17.27 6.59 4.06
CA PHE A 241 -17.33 5.21 4.48
C PHE A 241 -15.93 4.68 4.76
N VAL A 242 -15.79 3.87 5.80
CA VAL A 242 -14.54 3.20 6.14
C VAL A 242 -14.75 1.70 6.20
N TYR A 243 -13.76 0.95 5.74
CA TYR A 243 -13.78 -0.51 5.85
C TYR A 243 -12.93 -0.93 7.05
N HIS A 244 -13.60 -1.27 8.15
CA HIS A 244 -12.98 -1.72 9.39
C HIS A 244 -12.81 -3.24 9.41
N SER A 245 -11.62 -3.71 9.77
CA SER A 245 -11.26 -5.13 9.79
C SER A 245 -12.20 -6.03 10.62
N ARG A 246 -12.82 -5.48 11.68
CA ARG A 246 -13.77 -6.19 12.56
C ARG A 246 -15.25 -5.97 12.25
N TYR A 247 -15.61 -4.78 11.78
CA TYR A 247 -17.02 -4.35 11.65
C TYR A 247 -17.47 -4.17 10.19
N GLU A 248 -16.58 -4.47 9.23
CA GLU A 248 -16.81 -4.29 7.80
C GLU A 248 -17.05 -2.81 7.45
N SER A 249 -17.99 -2.53 6.55
CA SER A 249 -18.26 -1.18 6.07
C SER A 249 -19.01 -0.38 7.13
N LEU A 250 -18.44 0.75 7.55
CA LEU A 250 -19.00 1.67 8.54
C LEU A 250 -19.21 3.04 7.92
N GLU A 251 -20.36 3.64 8.19
CA GLU A 251 -20.59 5.06 7.94
C GLU A 251 -19.86 5.88 9.01
N SER A 252 -19.15 6.94 8.59
CA SER A 252 -18.44 7.83 9.50
C SER A 252 -19.14 9.17 9.71
N ASN A 253 -18.82 9.85 10.81
CA ASN A 253 -19.27 11.23 11.04
C ASN A 253 -18.51 12.29 10.21
N LEU A 254 -17.55 11.89 9.39
CA LEU A 254 -16.75 12.78 8.55
C LEU A 254 -17.42 13.01 7.19
N TYR A 255 -17.49 14.25 6.74
CA TYR A 255 -17.97 14.59 5.40
C TYR A 255 -17.48 15.98 4.97
N TYR A 256 -17.34 16.17 3.66
CA TYR A 256 -17.01 17.47 3.06
C TYR A 256 -18.28 18.27 2.81
N ASN A 257 -18.35 19.50 3.30
CA ASN A 257 -19.51 20.38 3.12
C ASN A 257 -19.44 21.20 1.84
N ASP A 258 -18.23 21.47 1.37
CA ASP A 258 -17.95 22.36 0.26
C ASP A 258 -17.21 21.62 -0.87
N ALA A 259 -17.61 21.91 -2.11
CA ALA A 259 -16.99 21.32 -3.29
C ALA A 259 -15.56 21.85 -3.49
N ALA A 260 -15.31 23.13 -3.21
CA ALA A 260 -13.98 23.69 -3.39
C ALA A 260 -12.98 23.11 -2.37
N GLU A 261 -13.42 22.82 -1.15
CA GLU A 261 -12.62 22.09 -0.15
C GLU A 261 -12.22 20.69 -0.64
N LEU A 262 -13.18 19.90 -1.13
CA LEU A 262 -12.91 18.54 -1.61
C LEU A 262 -12.04 18.54 -2.88
N ASP A 263 -12.29 19.45 -3.82
CA ASP A 263 -11.47 19.62 -5.02
C ASP A 263 -10.03 20.03 -4.67
N SER A 264 -9.87 20.92 -3.68
CA SER A 264 -8.56 21.32 -3.16
C SER A 264 -7.84 20.14 -2.52
N PHE A 265 -8.55 19.33 -1.74
CA PHE A 265 -8.01 18.14 -1.11
C PHE A 265 -7.51 17.11 -2.14
N VAL A 266 -8.32 16.76 -3.13
CA VAL A 266 -7.96 15.85 -4.22
C VAL A 266 -6.76 16.39 -5.01
N THR A 267 -6.76 17.68 -5.34
CA THR A 267 -5.65 18.32 -6.05
C THR A 267 -4.36 18.28 -5.23
N LYS A 268 -4.44 18.54 -3.92
CA LYS A 268 -3.30 18.50 -2.99
C LYS A 268 -2.72 17.09 -2.89
N LEU A 269 -3.57 16.05 -2.78
CA LEU A 269 -3.11 14.66 -2.73
C LEU A 269 -2.44 14.22 -4.02
N ALA A 270 -3.00 14.58 -5.18
CA ALA A 270 -2.37 14.34 -6.48
C ALA A 270 -0.97 14.94 -6.56
N GLN A 271 -0.81 16.20 -6.15
CA GLN A 271 0.48 16.89 -6.14
C GLN A 271 1.47 16.26 -5.15
N ARG A 272 1.03 15.84 -3.95
CA ARG A 272 1.86 15.14 -2.96
C ARG A 272 2.34 13.77 -3.46
N ALA A 273 1.54 13.11 -4.30
CA ALA A 273 1.92 11.89 -5.00
C ALA A 273 2.79 12.13 -6.24
N GLY A 274 3.14 13.39 -6.54
CA GLY A 274 3.96 13.76 -7.70
C GLY A 274 3.25 13.64 -9.04
N LYS A 275 1.92 13.56 -9.04
CA LYS A 275 1.08 13.49 -10.24
C LYS A 275 0.23 14.77 -10.37
N HIS A 276 -0.45 14.92 -11.50
CA HIS A 276 -1.35 16.03 -11.78
C HIS A 276 -2.73 15.48 -12.11
N ILE A 277 -3.76 16.16 -11.60
CA ILE A 277 -5.17 15.90 -11.91
C ILE A 277 -5.78 17.21 -12.41
N SER A 278 -6.65 17.15 -13.40
CA SER A 278 -7.25 18.34 -14.00
C SER A 278 -8.63 18.03 -14.55
N VAL A 279 -9.40 19.07 -14.91
CA VAL A 279 -10.71 18.85 -15.54
C VAL A 279 -10.58 18.05 -16.86
N ALA A 280 -9.49 18.28 -17.62
CA ALA A 280 -9.24 17.55 -18.87
C ALA A 280 -8.79 16.09 -18.67
N ASP A 281 -8.20 15.78 -17.51
CA ASP A 281 -7.81 14.44 -17.10
C ASP A 281 -8.23 14.21 -15.64
N PRO A 282 -9.54 13.93 -15.43
CA PRO A 282 -10.16 14.03 -14.12
C PRO A 282 -10.00 12.77 -13.28
N MET A 283 -9.43 11.68 -13.80
CA MET A 283 -9.25 10.42 -13.05
C MET A 283 -7.78 10.16 -12.80
N LEU A 284 -7.43 9.75 -11.58
CA LEU A 284 -6.05 9.52 -11.20
C LEU A 284 -5.90 8.36 -10.22
N ASP A 285 -5.08 7.37 -10.58
CA ASP A 285 -4.53 6.40 -9.65
C ASP A 285 -3.14 6.86 -9.17
N ALA A 286 -2.87 6.78 -7.88
CA ALA A 286 -1.60 7.21 -7.31
C ALA A 286 -1.21 6.42 -6.04
N THR A 287 0.05 6.57 -5.64
CA THR A 287 0.56 6.08 -4.37
C THR A 287 0.88 7.26 -3.46
N MET A 288 0.32 7.26 -2.26
CA MET A 288 0.51 8.26 -1.22
C MET A 288 1.91 8.13 -0.59
N GLN A 289 2.30 9.11 0.21
CA GLN A 289 3.63 9.17 0.82
C GLN A 289 3.89 8.06 1.85
N ASP A 290 2.83 7.56 2.50
CA ASP A 290 2.85 6.43 3.42
C ASP A 290 2.83 5.07 2.70
N GLY A 291 2.73 5.06 1.37
CA GLY A 291 2.62 3.84 0.55
C GLY A 291 1.18 3.43 0.24
N SER A 292 0.17 4.08 0.83
CA SER A 292 -1.24 3.80 0.57
C SER A 292 -1.59 4.05 -0.90
N ARG A 293 -2.49 3.23 -1.47
CA ARG A 293 -3.01 3.48 -2.82
C ARG A 293 -4.18 4.43 -2.73
N ILE A 294 -4.25 5.40 -3.63
CA ILE A 294 -5.41 6.28 -3.76
C ILE A 294 -5.89 6.33 -5.21
N GLN A 295 -7.18 6.15 -5.39
CA GLN A 295 -7.89 6.50 -6.62
C GLN A 295 -8.65 7.80 -6.36
N MET A 296 -8.61 8.73 -7.31
CA MET A 296 -9.32 10.01 -7.21
C MET A 296 -10.04 10.34 -8.51
N THR A 297 -11.13 11.07 -8.38
CA THR A 297 -11.81 11.73 -9.50
C THR A 297 -12.08 13.19 -9.16
N LEU A 298 -11.75 14.12 -10.08
CA LEU A 298 -11.89 15.57 -9.89
C LEU A 298 -13.17 16.12 -10.55
N GLY A 299 -13.86 16.99 -9.83
CA GLY A 299 -15.00 17.77 -10.30
C GLY A 299 -16.24 16.92 -10.51
N SER A 300 -17.17 17.44 -11.31
CA SER A 300 -18.46 16.77 -11.57
C SER A 300 -18.62 16.25 -13.00
N GLU A 301 -17.53 16.23 -13.79
CA GLU A 301 -17.59 15.80 -15.19
C GLU A 301 -17.74 14.28 -15.34
N VAL A 302 -17.13 13.53 -14.43
CA VAL A 302 -17.17 12.05 -14.40
C VAL A 302 -18.07 11.54 -13.26
N THR A 303 -18.19 12.29 -12.17
CA THR A 303 -18.94 11.91 -10.95
C THR A 303 -20.08 12.89 -10.66
N ALA A 304 -21.28 12.36 -10.41
CA ALA A 304 -22.48 13.20 -10.26
C ALA A 304 -22.50 14.04 -8.97
N HIS A 305 -21.69 13.70 -7.97
CA HIS A 305 -21.71 14.30 -6.64
C HIS A 305 -20.44 15.09 -6.31
N GLY A 306 -19.75 15.59 -7.35
CA GLY A 306 -18.46 16.27 -7.23
C GLY A 306 -17.30 15.28 -7.15
N SER A 307 -16.14 15.78 -6.73
CA SER A 307 -14.93 14.98 -6.60
C SER A 307 -15.12 13.76 -5.68
N THR A 308 -14.36 12.70 -5.93
CA THR A 308 -14.38 11.47 -5.12
C THR A 308 -12.96 10.95 -4.90
N PHE A 309 -12.78 10.15 -3.84
CA PHE A 309 -11.55 9.40 -3.67
C PHE A 309 -11.79 8.10 -2.90
N THR A 310 -10.95 7.11 -3.18
CA THR A 310 -10.87 5.86 -2.41
C THR A 310 -9.42 5.59 -2.05
N ILE A 311 -9.13 5.48 -0.75
CA ILE A 311 -7.81 5.15 -0.23
C ILE A 311 -7.84 3.70 0.23
N ARG A 312 -6.87 2.90 -0.24
CA ARG A 312 -6.55 1.59 0.32
C ARG A 312 -5.26 1.70 1.10
N LYS A 313 -5.36 1.54 2.41
CA LYS A 313 -4.28 1.82 3.34
C LYS A 313 -3.15 0.81 3.19
N PHE A 314 -1.93 1.31 3.14
CA PHE A 314 -0.74 0.48 3.32
C PHE A 314 -0.59 0.17 4.81
N LYS A 315 -0.46 -1.11 5.14
CA LYS A 315 -0.22 -1.53 6.53
C LYS A 315 1.27 -1.44 6.83
N ASP A 316 1.62 -0.54 7.73
CA ASP A 316 3.01 -0.37 8.17
C ASP A 316 3.57 -1.60 8.88
N GLU A 317 2.73 -2.34 9.61
CA GLU A 317 3.11 -3.58 10.27
C GLU A 317 2.61 -4.77 9.45
N PRO A 318 3.51 -5.52 8.77
CA PRO A 318 3.11 -6.68 7.99
C PRO A 318 2.72 -7.82 8.93
N ILE A 319 1.69 -8.55 8.53
CA ILE A 319 1.18 -9.72 9.25
C ILE A 319 2.24 -10.84 9.20
N THR A 320 2.45 -11.51 10.33
CA THR A 320 3.48 -12.54 10.48
C THR A 320 2.93 -13.97 10.38
N PRO A 321 3.77 -14.99 10.16
CA PRO A 321 3.37 -16.39 10.30
C PRO A 321 2.72 -16.70 11.66
N THR A 322 3.19 -16.06 12.75
CA THR A 322 2.60 -16.20 14.07
C THR A 322 1.14 -15.75 14.09
N ASP A 323 0.84 -14.59 13.48
CA ASP A 323 -0.54 -14.09 13.36
C ASP A 323 -1.43 -15.04 12.53
N LEU A 324 -0.90 -15.57 11.43
CA LEU A 324 -1.64 -16.49 10.57
C LEU A 324 -2.01 -17.80 11.30
N ILE A 325 -1.15 -18.27 12.21
CA ILE A 325 -1.41 -19.43 13.07
C ILE A 325 -2.44 -19.06 14.13
N GLU A 326 -2.26 -17.93 14.81
CA GLU A 326 -3.17 -17.45 15.84
C GLU A 326 -4.61 -17.31 15.33
N TRP A 327 -4.77 -16.77 14.12
CA TRP A 327 -6.10 -16.61 13.50
C TRP A 327 -6.68 -17.90 12.95
N GLY A 328 -5.94 -19.01 12.99
CA GLY A 328 -6.33 -20.28 12.36
C GLY A 328 -6.32 -20.24 10.83
N THR A 329 -5.66 -19.24 10.22
CA THR A 329 -5.55 -19.15 8.74
C THR A 329 -4.76 -20.33 8.19
N PHE A 330 -3.71 -20.72 8.92
CA PHE A 330 -2.89 -21.90 8.69
C PHE A 330 -2.71 -22.66 10.01
N SER A 331 -2.45 -23.96 9.94
CA SER A 331 -1.99 -24.74 11.08
C SER A 331 -0.48 -24.53 11.30
N PRO A 332 0.04 -24.71 12.53
CA PRO A 332 1.49 -24.68 12.79
C PRO A 332 2.27 -25.60 11.86
N LEU A 333 1.79 -26.83 11.66
CA LEU A 333 2.41 -27.82 10.78
C LEU A 333 2.42 -27.36 9.32
N SER A 334 1.34 -26.74 8.82
CA SER A 334 1.32 -26.21 7.45
C SER A 334 2.28 -25.04 7.24
N ILE A 335 2.49 -24.20 8.26
CA ILE A 335 3.50 -23.14 8.19
C ILE A 335 4.91 -23.74 8.26
N ALA A 336 5.15 -24.74 9.11
CA ALA A 336 6.43 -25.45 9.16
C ALA A 336 6.78 -26.12 7.82
N PHE A 337 5.78 -26.71 7.16
CA PHE A 337 5.92 -27.23 5.79
C PHE A 337 6.30 -26.14 4.79
N LEU A 338 5.58 -25.00 4.79
CA LEU A 338 5.89 -23.88 3.89
C LEU A 338 7.25 -23.26 4.19
N TRP A 339 7.64 -23.15 5.46
CA TRP A 339 8.97 -22.70 5.86
C TRP A 339 10.04 -23.58 5.23
N LEU A 340 9.93 -24.90 5.39
CA LEU A 340 10.90 -25.83 4.80
C LEU A 340 10.88 -25.78 3.26
N ALA A 341 9.71 -25.63 2.63
CA ALA A 341 9.60 -25.46 1.19
C ALA A 341 10.26 -24.17 0.69
N VAL A 342 10.13 -23.05 1.42
CA VAL A 342 10.78 -21.78 1.11
C VAL A 342 12.29 -21.95 1.15
N GLU A 343 12.84 -22.50 2.25
CA GLU A 343 14.27 -22.76 2.41
C GLU A 343 14.88 -23.56 1.26
N ASN A 344 14.10 -24.51 0.73
CA ASN A 344 14.49 -25.40 -0.34
C ASN A 344 14.11 -24.90 -1.74
N GLY A 345 13.82 -23.60 -1.88
CA GLY A 345 13.64 -22.95 -3.16
C GLY A 345 12.42 -23.42 -3.95
N LYS A 346 11.34 -23.83 -3.27
CA LYS A 346 10.09 -24.25 -3.93
C LYS A 346 9.27 -23.03 -4.32
N SER A 347 8.96 -22.91 -5.62
CA SER A 347 8.15 -21.81 -6.14
C SER A 347 6.68 -21.98 -5.78
N CYS A 348 6.00 -20.89 -5.42
CA CYS A 348 4.62 -20.93 -4.92
C CYS A 348 3.75 -19.80 -5.46
N ILE A 349 2.51 -20.13 -5.84
CA ILE A 349 1.46 -19.15 -6.13
C ILE A 349 0.41 -19.15 -5.01
N PHE A 350 0.13 -17.98 -4.46
CA PHE A 350 -1.00 -17.75 -3.57
C PHE A 350 -2.22 -17.33 -4.39
N ALA A 351 -3.17 -18.23 -4.56
CA ALA A 351 -4.41 -18.01 -5.29
C ALA A 351 -5.57 -17.61 -4.36
N GLY A 352 -6.59 -16.94 -4.88
CA GLY A 352 -7.83 -16.63 -4.15
C GLY A 352 -8.59 -15.40 -4.64
N GLY A 353 -9.83 -15.24 -4.18
CA GLY A 353 -10.67 -14.08 -4.47
C GLY A 353 -10.09 -12.73 -3.99
N THR A 354 -10.79 -11.64 -4.30
CA THR A 354 -10.44 -10.32 -3.78
C THR A 354 -10.57 -10.31 -2.26
N ALA A 355 -9.62 -9.63 -1.58
CA ALA A 355 -9.57 -9.52 -0.11
C ALA A 355 -9.49 -10.85 0.67
N SER A 356 -9.12 -11.96 0.03
CA SER A 356 -8.97 -13.28 0.68
C SER A 356 -7.67 -13.44 1.49
N GLY A 357 -6.74 -12.48 1.42
CA GLY A 357 -5.46 -12.52 2.15
C GLY A 357 -4.28 -13.11 1.38
N LYS A 358 -4.30 -13.08 0.04
CA LYS A 358 -3.20 -13.58 -0.81
C LYS A 358 -1.87 -12.88 -0.54
N THR A 359 -1.81 -11.55 -0.73
CA THR A 359 -0.56 -10.80 -0.52
C THR A 359 -0.13 -10.85 0.94
N THR A 360 -1.09 -10.88 1.87
CA THR A 360 -0.83 -11.08 3.30
C THR A 360 -0.10 -12.40 3.58
N SER A 361 -0.61 -13.51 3.03
CA SER A 361 0.01 -14.82 3.18
C SER A 361 1.38 -14.88 2.50
N LEU A 362 1.48 -14.31 1.29
CA LEU A 362 2.74 -14.19 0.57
C LEU A 362 3.81 -13.45 1.41
N ASN A 363 3.46 -12.29 1.97
CA ASN A 363 4.38 -11.47 2.77
C ASN A 363 4.84 -12.20 4.03
N ALA A 364 3.91 -12.82 4.75
CA ALA A 364 4.21 -13.60 5.96
C ALA A 364 5.16 -14.77 5.67
N ILE A 365 4.87 -15.58 4.64
CA ILE A 365 5.70 -16.73 4.25
C ILE A 365 7.06 -16.28 3.70
N SER A 366 7.14 -15.10 3.09
CA SER A 366 8.42 -14.53 2.62
C SER A 366 9.39 -14.21 3.75
N LEU A 367 8.95 -14.15 5.02
CA LEU A 367 9.85 -14.02 6.18
C LEU A 367 10.77 -15.24 6.36
N PHE A 368 10.41 -16.40 5.80
CA PHE A 368 11.23 -17.61 5.83
C PHE A 368 12.31 -17.66 4.73
N ILE A 369 12.35 -16.66 3.84
CA ILE A 369 13.43 -16.58 2.84
C ILE A 369 14.78 -16.48 3.57
N PRO A 370 15.82 -17.23 3.17
CA PRO A 370 17.12 -17.19 3.83
C PRO A 370 17.68 -15.76 3.94
N PRO A 371 18.28 -15.37 5.08
CA PRO A 371 18.56 -13.97 5.42
C PRO A 371 19.51 -13.23 4.47
N LEU A 372 20.41 -13.95 3.80
CA LEU A 372 21.40 -13.37 2.89
C LEU A 372 20.96 -13.43 1.41
N ALA A 373 19.83 -14.08 1.13
CA ALA A 373 19.38 -14.32 -0.23
C ALA A 373 19.10 -12.99 -0.96
N LYS A 374 19.43 -12.95 -2.26
CA LYS A 374 19.07 -11.81 -3.10
C LYS A 374 17.58 -11.84 -3.45
N ILE A 375 16.82 -10.86 -2.96
CA ILE A 375 15.38 -10.74 -3.21
C ILE A 375 15.10 -9.57 -4.15
N VAL A 376 14.26 -9.80 -5.15
CA VAL A 376 13.68 -8.73 -5.97
C VAL A 376 12.17 -8.84 -5.91
N THR A 377 11.47 -7.79 -5.45
CA THR A 377 10.00 -7.72 -5.48
C THR A 377 9.55 -6.80 -6.61
N LEU A 378 8.48 -7.16 -7.30
CA LEU A 378 7.90 -6.44 -8.42
C LEU A 378 6.41 -6.22 -8.15
N GLU A 379 5.98 -4.97 -7.99
CA GLU A 379 4.65 -4.65 -7.47
C GLU A 379 4.00 -3.49 -8.26
N ASP A 380 2.69 -3.51 -8.45
CA ASP A 380 1.99 -2.34 -9.03
C ASP A 380 1.90 -1.20 -8.01
N THR A 381 1.68 -1.58 -6.76
CA THR A 381 1.76 -0.71 -5.60
C THR A 381 2.48 -1.49 -4.52
N ARG A 382 3.36 -0.82 -3.79
CA ARG A 382 4.13 -1.46 -2.72
C ARG A 382 3.16 -2.02 -1.66
N GLU A 383 3.16 -3.33 -1.48
CA GLU A 383 2.40 -4.06 -0.44
C GLU A 383 3.34 -4.89 0.44
N LEU A 384 4.47 -5.37 -0.09
CA LEU A 384 5.45 -6.20 0.60
C LEU A 384 6.40 -5.38 1.48
N LYS A 385 6.70 -5.93 2.67
CA LYS A 385 7.62 -5.34 3.64
C LYS A 385 8.47 -6.43 4.26
N LEU A 386 9.70 -6.56 3.76
CA LEU A 386 10.63 -7.60 4.17
C LEU A 386 11.74 -7.01 5.06
N PRO A 387 12.21 -7.77 6.08
CA PRO A 387 13.32 -7.37 6.93
C PRO A 387 14.71 -7.60 6.28
N HIS A 388 14.76 -8.28 5.13
CA HIS A 388 16.00 -8.65 4.44
C HIS A 388 16.78 -7.44 3.93
N SER A 389 18.08 -7.40 4.20
CA SER A 389 18.96 -6.31 3.76
C SER A 389 19.27 -6.36 2.27
N ASN A 390 19.35 -7.56 1.68
CA ASN A 390 19.67 -7.76 0.26
C ASN A 390 18.41 -7.80 -0.63
N TRP A 391 17.54 -6.81 -0.46
CA TRP A 391 16.24 -6.72 -1.13
C TRP A 391 16.15 -5.49 -2.03
N ILE A 392 15.69 -5.68 -3.27
CA ILE A 392 15.35 -4.60 -4.21
C ILE A 392 13.82 -4.56 -4.40
N PRO A 393 13.12 -3.58 -3.81
CA PRO A 393 11.72 -3.33 -4.11
C PRO A 393 11.58 -2.53 -5.40
N SER A 394 10.85 -3.07 -6.37
CA SER A 394 10.57 -2.44 -7.66
C SER A 394 9.06 -2.23 -7.83
N VAL A 395 8.66 -1.05 -8.28
CA VAL A 395 7.26 -0.69 -8.47
C VAL A 395 7.04 -0.26 -9.92
N THR A 396 5.89 -0.60 -10.51
CA THR A 396 5.52 -0.17 -11.86
C THR A 396 5.36 1.35 -11.91
N ARG A 397 5.45 1.90 -13.13
CA ARG A 397 5.29 3.34 -13.34
C ARG A 397 4.50 3.59 -14.61
N GLU A 398 3.34 4.21 -14.45
CA GLU A 398 2.56 4.72 -15.58
C GLU A 398 3.32 5.82 -16.34
N SER A 399 2.98 6.01 -17.61
CA SER A 399 3.54 7.11 -18.39
C SER A 399 3.02 8.46 -17.88
N PHE A 400 3.86 9.49 -17.98
CA PHE A 400 3.48 10.88 -17.72
C PHE A 400 2.89 11.57 -18.97
N ASP A 401 2.88 10.88 -20.11
CA ASP A 401 2.46 11.43 -21.39
C ASP A 401 1.33 10.57 -21.99
N VAL A 402 0.38 11.21 -22.66
CA VAL A 402 -0.74 10.57 -23.35
C VAL A 402 -0.23 9.61 -24.45
N SER A 403 1.01 9.80 -24.91
CA SER A 403 1.67 8.91 -25.87
C SER A 403 2.11 7.55 -25.30
N GLY A 404 2.01 7.34 -23.98
CA GLY A 404 2.45 6.10 -23.31
C GLY A 404 3.97 5.95 -23.20
N LYS A 405 4.76 6.93 -23.66
CA LYS A 405 6.22 6.85 -23.62
C LYS A 405 6.74 6.78 -22.19
N GLY A 406 7.62 5.82 -21.95
CA GLY A 406 8.24 5.63 -20.65
C GLY A 406 7.31 4.99 -19.61
N GLU A 407 6.24 4.31 -20.00
CA GLU A 407 5.59 3.34 -19.10
C GLU A 407 6.58 2.22 -18.72
N ILE A 408 6.57 1.80 -17.47
CA ILE A 408 7.33 0.65 -16.96
C ILE A 408 6.30 -0.28 -16.31
N ASP A 409 5.94 -1.34 -17.02
CA ASP A 409 5.01 -2.34 -16.52
C ASP A 409 5.72 -3.51 -15.82
N MET A 410 4.94 -4.44 -15.27
CA MET A 410 5.46 -5.63 -14.60
C MET A 410 6.38 -6.46 -15.51
N TYR A 411 6.08 -6.53 -16.80
CA TYR A 411 6.88 -7.28 -17.76
C TYR A 411 8.28 -6.69 -17.91
N GLU A 412 8.41 -5.38 -18.08
CA GLU A 412 9.72 -4.71 -18.17
C GLU A 412 10.50 -4.81 -16.86
N LEU A 413 9.84 -4.67 -15.70
CA LEU A 413 10.46 -4.89 -14.40
C LEU A 413 10.99 -6.32 -14.25
N LEU A 414 10.20 -7.31 -14.65
CA LEU A 414 10.56 -8.72 -14.53
C LEU A 414 11.76 -9.08 -15.41
N LYS A 415 11.78 -8.57 -16.64
CA LYS A 415 12.92 -8.72 -17.55
C LYS A 415 14.19 -8.06 -17.00
N ALA A 416 14.07 -6.90 -16.35
CA ALA A 416 15.19 -6.24 -15.70
C ALA A 416 15.67 -7.00 -14.45
N ALA A 417 14.74 -7.53 -13.65
CA ALA A 417 15.02 -8.29 -12.44
C ALA A 417 15.85 -9.54 -12.74
N LEU A 418 15.56 -10.27 -13.83
CA LEU A 418 16.34 -11.45 -14.21
C LEU A 418 17.83 -11.17 -14.48
N ARG A 419 18.20 -9.91 -14.78
CA ARG A 419 19.60 -9.50 -14.94
C ARG A 419 20.30 -9.21 -13.62
N GLN A 420 19.53 -9.04 -12.54
CA GLN A 420 20.04 -8.82 -11.19
C GLN A 420 20.43 -10.12 -10.48
N ARG A 421 20.23 -11.28 -11.13
CA ARG A 421 20.47 -12.62 -10.59
C ARG A 421 19.83 -12.81 -9.20
N PRO A 422 18.51 -12.60 -9.07
CA PRO A 422 17.81 -12.85 -7.82
C PRO A 422 17.83 -14.34 -7.49
N GLU A 423 17.94 -14.66 -6.20
CA GLU A 423 17.65 -16.00 -5.69
C GLU A 423 16.14 -16.17 -5.51
N TYR A 424 15.47 -15.12 -5.05
CA TYR A 424 14.02 -15.06 -4.87
C TYR A 424 13.44 -13.90 -5.66
N LEU A 425 12.48 -14.21 -6.53
CA LEU A 425 11.77 -13.26 -7.36
C LEU A 425 10.28 -13.27 -6.99
N ILE A 426 9.81 -12.18 -6.40
CA ILE A 426 8.44 -12.08 -5.92
C ILE A 426 7.68 -11.10 -6.80
N VAL A 427 6.61 -11.55 -7.42
CA VAL A 427 5.69 -10.71 -8.20
C VAL A 427 4.43 -10.51 -7.38
N GLY A 428 4.06 -9.27 -7.10
CA GLY A 428 2.92 -8.94 -6.24
C GLY A 428 1.64 -9.62 -6.72
N GLU A 429 1.32 -9.51 -8.00
CA GLU A 429 0.23 -10.25 -8.63
C GLU A 429 0.48 -10.48 -10.12
N VAL A 430 0.15 -11.67 -10.63
CA VAL A 430 0.13 -11.97 -12.06
C VAL A 430 -1.29 -11.85 -12.63
N ARG A 431 -1.44 -11.04 -13.67
CA ARG A 431 -2.69 -10.70 -14.35
C ARG A 431 -2.60 -10.79 -15.88
N GLY A 432 -1.40 -10.79 -16.46
CA GLY A 432 -1.18 -10.70 -17.90
C GLY A 432 0.13 -11.32 -18.37
N ARG A 433 0.75 -10.66 -19.37
CA ARG A 433 1.90 -11.19 -20.13
C ARG A 433 3.15 -11.45 -19.30
N GLU A 434 3.28 -10.79 -18.15
CA GLU A 434 4.38 -11.00 -17.20
C GLU A 434 4.40 -12.43 -16.65
N ALA A 435 3.25 -13.11 -16.56
CA ALA A 435 3.21 -14.48 -16.04
C ALA A 435 3.98 -15.46 -16.93
N LEU A 436 3.98 -15.30 -18.26
CA LEU A 436 4.80 -16.12 -19.16
C LEU A 436 6.29 -16.00 -18.79
N THR A 437 6.76 -14.79 -18.54
CA THR A 437 8.16 -14.55 -18.18
C THR A 437 8.47 -15.07 -16.78
N LEU A 438 7.49 -15.04 -15.86
CA LEU A 438 7.62 -15.60 -14.53
C LEU A 438 7.80 -17.12 -14.59
N PHE A 439 6.97 -17.81 -15.38
CA PHE A 439 7.09 -19.26 -15.59
C PHE A 439 8.38 -19.64 -16.33
N GLN A 440 8.86 -18.81 -17.26
CA GLN A 440 10.20 -18.98 -17.85
C GLN A 440 11.32 -18.84 -16.80
N ALA A 441 11.18 -17.91 -15.86
CA ALA A 441 12.12 -17.76 -14.75
C ALA A 441 12.12 -19.02 -13.86
N MET A 442 10.93 -19.55 -13.52
CA MET A 442 10.78 -20.81 -12.78
C MET A 442 11.49 -21.97 -13.51
N SER A 443 11.23 -22.14 -14.80
CA SER A 443 11.84 -23.22 -15.60
C SER A 443 13.36 -23.09 -15.75
N THR A 444 13.93 -21.90 -15.52
CA THR A 444 15.38 -21.65 -15.54
C THR A 444 16.02 -21.69 -14.16
N GLY A 445 15.28 -22.11 -13.13
CA GLY A 445 15.79 -22.35 -11.78
C GLY A 445 15.72 -21.14 -10.84
N HIS A 446 15.00 -20.07 -11.19
CA HIS A 446 14.74 -18.99 -10.25
C HIS A 446 13.59 -19.40 -9.32
N VAL A 447 13.77 -19.18 -8.01
CA VAL A 447 12.68 -19.40 -7.05
C VAL A 447 11.73 -18.21 -7.17
N THR A 448 10.46 -18.49 -7.41
CA THR A 448 9.48 -17.43 -7.63
C THR A 448 8.27 -17.56 -6.74
N TYR A 449 7.74 -16.41 -6.32
CA TYR A 449 6.49 -16.32 -5.60
C TYR A 449 5.58 -15.31 -6.27
N SER A 450 4.28 -15.60 -6.31
CA SER A 450 3.31 -14.64 -6.82
C SER A 450 1.93 -14.81 -6.23
N THR A 451 1.06 -13.83 -6.43
CA THR A 451 -0.37 -13.98 -6.19
C THR A 451 -1.18 -13.99 -7.48
N MET A 452 -2.35 -14.62 -7.44
CA MET A 452 -3.27 -14.62 -8.59
C MET A 452 -4.72 -14.69 -8.11
N HIS A 453 -5.64 -14.03 -8.82
CA HIS A 453 -7.06 -14.20 -8.60
C HIS A 453 -7.56 -15.55 -9.13
N ALA A 454 -7.81 -16.52 -8.26
CA ALA A 454 -8.42 -17.81 -8.62
C ALA A 454 -8.93 -18.55 -7.38
N ASP A 455 -10.16 -19.06 -7.42
CA ASP A 455 -10.80 -19.69 -6.24
C ASP A 455 -10.53 -21.21 -6.12
N SER A 456 -9.74 -21.76 -7.04
CA SER A 456 -9.30 -23.16 -7.08
C SER A 456 -8.08 -23.33 -7.98
N VAL A 457 -7.38 -24.45 -7.85
CA VAL A 457 -6.25 -24.80 -8.74
C VAL A 457 -6.72 -24.94 -10.19
N SER A 458 -7.87 -25.56 -10.45
CA SER A 458 -8.41 -25.65 -11.81
C SER A 458 -8.67 -24.26 -12.42
N SER A 459 -9.20 -23.32 -11.63
CA SER A 459 -9.39 -21.92 -12.07
C SER A 459 -8.07 -21.20 -12.29
N ALA A 460 -7.08 -21.45 -11.44
CA ALA A 460 -5.72 -20.91 -11.56
C ALA A 460 -5.06 -21.36 -12.87
N VAL A 461 -5.06 -22.67 -13.14
CA VAL A 461 -4.54 -23.26 -14.38
C VAL A 461 -5.28 -22.69 -15.59
N HIS A 462 -6.61 -22.64 -15.56
CA HIS A 462 -7.40 -22.08 -16.66
C HIS A 462 -7.04 -20.61 -16.93
N ARG A 463 -6.82 -19.78 -15.91
CA ARG A 463 -6.41 -18.38 -16.11
C ARG A 463 -5.00 -18.27 -16.69
N LEU A 464 -4.06 -19.07 -16.21
CA LEU A 464 -2.69 -19.06 -16.71
C LEU A 464 -2.63 -19.41 -18.20
N GLU A 465 -3.44 -20.36 -18.66
CA GLU A 465 -3.38 -20.83 -20.05
C GLU A 465 -4.09 -19.95 -21.07
N ASN A 466 -5.10 -19.19 -20.62
CA ASN A 466 -5.93 -18.39 -21.51
C ASN A 466 -5.45 -16.93 -21.59
N PRO A 467 -5.76 -16.21 -22.67
CA PRO A 467 -5.53 -14.77 -22.74
C PRO A 467 -6.20 -14.05 -21.56
N PRO A 468 -5.57 -12.99 -21.00
CA PRO A 468 -4.38 -12.30 -21.50
C PRO A 468 -3.02 -12.88 -21.06
N ILE A 469 -2.99 -14.02 -20.35
CA ILE A 469 -1.75 -14.59 -19.79
C ILE A 469 -1.05 -15.53 -20.77
N SER A 470 -1.76 -16.56 -21.25
CA SER A 470 -1.28 -17.50 -22.28
C SER A 470 0.04 -18.23 -21.96
N VAL A 471 0.23 -18.67 -20.71
CA VAL A 471 1.33 -19.57 -20.30
C VAL A 471 1.11 -20.96 -20.94
N PRO A 472 2.09 -21.50 -21.68
CA PRO A 472 2.04 -22.87 -22.17
C PRO A 472 1.89 -23.88 -21.04
N ARG A 473 0.95 -24.83 -21.19
CA ARG A 473 0.65 -25.84 -20.16
C ARG A 473 1.90 -26.57 -19.67
N ASN A 474 2.81 -26.94 -20.56
CA ASN A 474 4.07 -27.63 -20.22
C ASN A 474 5.00 -26.83 -19.29
N MET A 475 4.83 -25.51 -19.17
CA MET A 475 5.59 -24.71 -18.21
C MET A 475 5.00 -24.76 -16.80
N LEU A 476 3.73 -25.19 -16.65
CA LEU A 476 3.07 -25.23 -15.35
C LEU A 476 3.70 -26.22 -14.37
N SER A 477 4.38 -27.25 -14.86
CA SER A 477 5.14 -28.20 -14.02
C SER A 477 6.36 -27.57 -13.34
N ALA A 478 6.79 -26.36 -13.74
CA ALA A 478 7.84 -25.62 -13.04
C ALA A 478 7.36 -24.97 -11.73
N LEU A 479 6.04 -24.87 -11.52
CA LEU A 479 5.46 -24.43 -10.26
C LEU A 479 5.45 -25.61 -9.28
N ASN A 480 5.85 -25.41 -8.03
CA ASN A 480 5.83 -26.48 -7.03
C ASN A 480 4.55 -26.47 -6.19
N LEU A 481 4.08 -25.27 -5.81
CA LEU A 481 2.99 -25.11 -4.84
C LEU A 481 1.92 -24.13 -5.31
N VAL A 482 0.67 -24.44 -4.99
CA VAL A 482 -0.46 -23.51 -5.02
C VAL A 482 -1.15 -23.50 -3.67
N CYS A 483 -1.16 -22.33 -3.01
CA CYS A 483 -1.92 -22.10 -1.79
C CYS A 483 -3.22 -21.35 -2.13
N VAL A 484 -4.38 -21.93 -1.83
CA VAL A 484 -5.68 -21.32 -2.15
C VAL A 484 -6.25 -20.62 -0.92
N GLN A 485 -6.21 -19.29 -0.91
CA GLN A 485 -6.80 -18.45 0.13
C GLN A 485 -8.28 -18.21 -0.13
N VAL A 486 -9.09 -18.38 0.91
CA VAL A 486 -10.52 -18.09 0.87
C VAL A 486 -10.94 -17.18 2.01
N GLN A 487 -12.02 -16.47 1.75
CA GLN A 487 -12.75 -15.72 2.74
C GLN A 487 -14.07 -16.43 2.99
N ALA A 488 -14.32 -16.75 4.25
CA ALA A 488 -15.50 -17.48 4.67
C ALA A 488 -16.18 -16.78 5.85
N ARG A 489 -17.40 -17.21 6.17
CA ARG A 489 -18.06 -16.85 7.42
C ARG A 489 -18.26 -18.10 8.26
N VAL A 490 -17.82 -18.06 9.52
CA VAL A 490 -17.98 -19.11 10.52
C VAL A 490 -18.48 -18.44 11.80
N GLY A 491 -19.59 -18.94 12.36
CA GLY A 491 -20.21 -18.33 13.55
C GLY A 491 -20.66 -16.87 13.35
N GLY A 492 -20.99 -16.47 12.11
CA GLY A 492 -21.35 -15.08 11.77
C GLY A 492 -20.15 -14.14 11.59
N GLN A 493 -18.93 -14.56 11.93
CA GLN A 493 -17.72 -13.78 11.77
C GLN A 493 -17.03 -14.08 10.44
N ARG A 494 -16.50 -13.03 9.81
CA ARG A 494 -15.72 -13.15 8.58
C ARG A 494 -14.29 -13.58 8.93
N ILE A 495 -13.88 -14.69 8.37
CA ILE A 495 -12.56 -15.28 8.57
C ILE A 495 -11.84 -15.44 7.24
N ARG A 496 -10.50 -15.41 7.29
CA ARG A 496 -9.64 -15.75 6.17
C ARG A 496 -8.96 -17.08 6.50
N ARG A 497 -8.95 -18.01 5.55
CA ARG A 497 -8.42 -19.37 5.70
C ARG A 497 -7.65 -19.77 4.46
N ASN A 498 -6.56 -20.50 4.65
CA ASN A 498 -5.96 -21.24 3.57
C ASN A 498 -6.79 -22.52 3.35
N LYS A 499 -7.60 -22.52 2.28
CA LYS A 499 -8.48 -23.64 1.93
C LYS A 499 -7.69 -24.91 1.65
N GLN A 500 -6.65 -24.81 0.83
CA GLN A 500 -5.87 -25.95 0.34
C GLN A 500 -4.41 -25.54 0.10
N ILE A 501 -3.47 -26.43 0.40
CA ILE A 501 -2.09 -26.38 -0.11
C ILE A 501 -1.92 -27.56 -1.05
N ILE A 502 -1.60 -27.28 -2.31
CA ILE A 502 -1.53 -28.26 -3.38
C ILE A 502 -0.15 -28.24 -4.01
N GLU A 503 0.46 -29.41 -4.13
CA GLU A 503 1.66 -29.65 -4.92
C GLU A 503 1.29 -29.86 -6.38
N VAL A 504 2.08 -29.25 -7.26
CA VAL A 504 2.02 -29.49 -8.70
C VAL A 504 3.19 -30.41 -9.03
N LEU A 505 2.90 -31.59 -9.58
CA LEU A 505 3.89 -32.65 -9.76
C LEU A 505 4.38 -32.71 -11.21
N ASP A 506 3.46 -33.00 -12.14
CA ASP A 506 3.78 -33.13 -13.56
C ASP A 506 2.49 -33.02 -14.39
N ILE A 507 2.59 -33.22 -15.69
CA ILE A 507 1.48 -33.27 -16.62
C ILE A 507 1.40 -34.68 -17.20
N ASP A 508 0.23 -35.31 -17.09
CA ASP A 508 0.01 -36.64 -17.67
C ASP A 508 0.19 -36.56 -19.20
N PRO A 509 1.14 -37.30 -19.80
CA PRO A 509 1.44 -37.20 -21.23
C PRO A 509 0.30 -37.72 -22.13
N ARG A 510 -0.64 -38.49 -21.58
CA ARG A 510 -1.78 -39.07 -22.30
C ARG A 510 -3.02 -38.18 -22.21
N THR A 511 -3.35 -37.65 -21.03
CA THR A 511 -4.56 -36.84 -20.83
C THR A 511 -4.28 -35.34 -20.93
N ASN A 512 -3.01 -34.93 -20.84
CA ASN A 512 -2.58 -33.54 -20.71
C ASN A 512 -3.15 -32.86 -19.46
N GLU A 513 -3.58 -33.64 -18.45
CA GLU A 513 -4.06 -33.12 -17.17
C GLU A 513 -2.90 -32.86 -16.21
N LEU A 514 -3.06 -31.82 -15.38
CA LEU A 514 -2.07 -31.50 -14.35
C LEU A 514 -2.22 -32.49 -13.19
N ILE A 515 -1.14 -33.22 -12.91
CA ILE A 515 -1.04 -34.12 -11.77
C ILE A 515 -0.73 -33.27 -10.54
N THR A 516 -1.60 -33.37 -9.53
CA THR A 516 -1.49 -32.58 -8.31
C THR A 516 -1.65 -33.46 -7.08
N ASN A 517 -1.04 -33.06 -5.98
CA ASN A 517 -1.20 -33.71 -4.67
C ASN A 517 -1.69 -32.69 -3.65
N GLU A 518 -2.78 -32.99 -2.95
CA GLU A 518 -3.26 -32.14 -1.87
C GLU A 518 -2.55 -32.48 -0.57
N VAL A 519 -1.84 -31.51 0.00
CA VAL A 519 -1.05 -31.69 1.23
C VAL A 519 -1.86 -31.29 2.46
N PHE A 520 -2.55 -30.16 2.38
CA PHE A 520 -3.40 -29.65 3.47
C PHE A 520 -4.77 -29.24 2.93
N ARG A 521 -5.81 -29.48 3.74
CA ARG A 521 -7.18 -29.04 3.46
C ARG A 521 -7.85 -28.50 4.72
N TRP A 522 -8.47 -27.33 4.58
CA TRP A 522 -9.37 -26.76 5.57
C TRP A 522 -10.81 -27.24 5.35
N ARG A 523 -11.51 -27.57 6.45
CA ARG A 523 -12.91 -27.98 6.45
C ARG A 523 -13.78 -26.90 7.11
N GLN A 524 -14.58 -26.22 6.31
CA GLN A 524 -15.44 -25.14 6.79
C GLN A 524 -16.42 -25.54 7.90
N ALA A 525 -16.89 -26.79 7.89
CA ALA A 525 -17.86 -27.26 8.88
C ALA A 525 -17.30 -27.38 10.30
N THR A 526 -16.01 -27.72 10.44
CA THR A 526 -15.35 -27.88 11.75
C THR A 526 -14.33 -26.78 12.04
N ASP A 527 -14.03 -25.93 11.05
CA ASP A 527 -12.92 -24.96 11.07
C ASP A 527 -11.54 -25.59 11.31
N GLU A 528 -11.36 -26.86 10.93
CA GLU A 528 -10.13 -27.61 11.12
C GLU A 528 -9.32 -27.73 9.84
N ILE A 529 -7.99 -27.78 9.98
CA ILE A 529 -7.04 -28.01 8.88
C ILE A 529 -6.47 -29.41 9.05
N SER A 530 -6.66 -30.27 8.05
CA SER A 530 -6.14 -31.64 8.02
C SER A 530 -4.94 -31.75 7.07
N TYR A 531 -3.90 -32.46 7.52
CA TYR A 531 -2.78 -32.92 6.69
C TYR A 531 -3.14 -34.24 6.01
N SER A 532 -2.79 -34.41 4.73
CA SER A 532 -3.09 -35.63 3.96
C SER A 532 -2.21 -36.82 4.34
N GLY A 533 -1.08 -36.58 5.00
CA GLY A 533 -0.10 -37.61 5.36
C GLY A 533 0.97 -37.86 4.30
N LYS A 534 0.90 -37.19 3.13
CA LYS A 534 1.87 -37.38 2.04
C LYS A 534 2.23 -36.07 1.35
N SER A 535 3.52 -35.88 1.10
CA SER A 535 4.08 -34.76 0.35
C SER A 535 5.24 -35.22 -0.50
N PHE A 536 5.16 -34.95 -1.81
CA PHE A 536 6.25 -35.23 -2.74
C PHE A 536 7.37 -34.20 -2.64
N ILE A 537 7.07 -32.98 -2.20
CA ILE A 537 8.10 -31.97 -1.93
C ILE A 537 8.98 -32.41 -0.77
N LEU A 538 8.41 -32.97 0.30
CA LEU A 538 9.21 -33.52 1.40
C LEU A 538 10.10 -34.68 0.93
N GLU A 539 9.58 -35.57 0.08
CA GLU A 539 10.36 -36.65 -0.53
C GLU A 539 11.54 -36.10 -1.37
N GLU A 540 11.32 -35.05 -2.16
CA GLU A 540 12.37 -34.39 -2.96
C GLU A 540 13.43 -33.69 -2.07
N ILE A 541 13.00 -33.07 -0.97
CA ILE A 541 13.91 -32.47 0.02
C ILE A 541 14.75 -33.55 0.69
N MET A 542 14.13 -34.68 1.08
CA MET A 542 14.84 -35.83 1.62
C MET A 542 15.89 -36.34 0.64
N GLU A 543 15.56 -36.51 -0.64
CA GLU A 543 16.49 -36.97 -1.66
C GLU A 543 17.65 -36.00 -1.86
N SER A 544 17.35 -34.70 -2.04
CA SER A 544 18.36 -33.67 -2.28
C SER A 544 19.35 -33.49 -1.12
N HIS A 545 18.92 -33.73 0.11
CA HIS A 545 19.74 -33.61 1.31
C HIS A 545 20.30 -34.94 1.82
N GLY A 546 19.88 -36.07 1.25
CA GLY A 546 20.19 -37.42 1.76
C GLY A 546 19.61 -37.68 3.16
N TRP A 547 18.44 -37.13 3.46
CA TRP A 547 17.75 -37.32 4.74
C TRP A 547 16.83 -38.55 4.72
N ASP A 548 16.69 -39.19 5.89
CA ASP A 548 15.69 -40.22 6.12
C ASP A 548 14.36 -39.62 6.62
N GLU A 549 13.34 -40.48 6.69
CA GLU A 549 11.99 -40.07 7.09
C GLU A 549 11.94 -39.56 8.53
N GLU A 550 12.77 -40.12 9.43
CA GLU A 550 12.85 -39.66 10.82
C GLU A 550 13.51 -38.28 10.92
N ARG A 551 14.50 -37.99 10.08
CA ARG A 551 15.15 -36.68 10.03
C ARG A 551 14.18 -35.60 9.56
N ILE A 552 13.48 -35.80 8.44
CA ILE A 552 12.52 -34.79 7.93
C ILE A 552 11.38 -34.57 8.93
N ARG A 553 10.89 -35.65 9.57
CA ARG A 553 9.82 -35.57 10.57
C ARG A 553 10.28 -34.77 11.79
N ARG A 554 11.50 -35.02 12.27
CA ARG A 554 12.11 -34.23 13.36
C ARG A 554 12.24 -32.76 12.99
N ASP A 555 12.69 -32.48 11.77
CA ASP A 555 12.94 -31.14 11.27
C ASP A 555 11.64 -30.30 11.14
N LEU A 556 10.54 -30.94 10.71
CA LEU A 556 9.20 -30.36 10.72
C LEU A 556 8.67 -30.11 12.12
N LEU A 557 8.82 -31.08 13.03
CA LEU A 557 8.39 -30.95 14.42
C LEU A 557 9.15 -29.84 15.15
N GLN A 558 10.45 -29.68 14.91
CA GLN A 558 11.23 -28.59 15.49
C GLN A 558 10.74 -27.23 15.01
N ARG A 559 10.52 -27.04 13.70
CA ARG A 559 9.93 -25.80 13.17
C ARG A 559 8.54 -25.53 13.74
N GLN A 560 7.72 -26.57 13.86
CA GLN A 560 6.40 -26.46 14.48
C GLN A 560 6.50 -25.97 15.92
N GLU A 561 7.41 -26.54 16.72
CA GLU A 561 7.65 -26.16 18.12
C GLU A 561 8.10 -24.69 18.23
N VAL A 562 8.98 -24.22 17.33
CA VAL A 562 9.39 -22.80 17.28
C VAL A 562 8.19 -21.88 16.99
N LEU A 563 7.34 -22.26 16.02
CA LEU A 563 6.17 -21.47 15.64
C LEU A 563 5.13 -21.41 16.77
N GLU A 564 4.89 -22.54 17.43
CA GLU A 564 3.97 -22.61 18.58
C GLU A 564 4.51 -21.81 19.77
N TRP A 565 5.80 -21.89 20.04
CA TRP A 565 6.44 -21.07 21.07
C TRP A 565 6.32 -19.56 20.78
N MET A 566 6.54 -19.13 19.54
CA MET A 566 6.33 -17.72 19.15
C MET A 566 4.89 -17.28 19.36
N ARG A 567 3.92 -18.14 19.03
CA ARG A 567 2.49 -17.87 19.26
C ARG A 567 2.18 -17.73 20.74
N GLU A 568 2.63 -18.67 21.58
CA GLU A 568 2.39 -18.67 23.03
C GLU A 568 3.03 -17.47 23.73
N LYS A 569 4.20 -17.02 23.25
CA LYS A 569 4.88 -15.81 23.74
C LYS A 569 4.36 -14.52 23.12
N ASN A 570 3.34 -14.59 22.26
CA ASN A 570 2.74 -13.45 21.59
C ASN A 570 3.75 -12.61 20.75
N ILE A 571 4.74 -13.28 20.15
CA ILE A 571 5.77 -12.66 19.31
C ILE A 571 5.19 -12.44 17.91
N ARG A 572 4.66 -11.24 17.68
CA ARG A 572 3.94 -10.86 16.45
C ARG A 572 4.63 -9.77 15.64
N ASP A 573 5.60 -9.06 16.20
CA ASP A 573 6.35 -8.07 15.41
C ASP A 573 7.23 -8.79 14.37
N PHE A 574 7.14 -8.36 13.11
CA PHE A 574 7.82 -9.03 12.00
C PHE A 574 9.35 -9.01 12.11
N ARG A 575 9.94 -8.01 12.79
CA ARG A 575 11.39 -7.94 13.02
C ARG A 575 11.80 -8.97 14.06
N ASP A 576 11.01 -9.13 15.12
CA ASP A 576 11.29 -10.12 16.16
C ASP A 576 11.09 -11.54 15.64
N VAL A 577 10.02 -11.80 14.89
CA VAL A 577 9.84 -13.07 14.16
C VAL A 577 11.02 -13.34 13.23
N SER A 578 11.47 -12.34 12.48
CA SER A 578 12.65 -12.48 11.60
C SER A 578 13.93 -12.80 12.38
N LYS A 579 14.19 -12.16 13.53
CA LYS A 579 15.36 -12.49 14.37
C LYS A 579 15.35 -13.95 14.82
N ILE A 580 14.19 -14.49 15.16
CA ILE A 580 14.04 -15.89 15.61
C ILE A 580 14.26 -16.84 14.43
N VAL A 581 13.64 -16.57 13.28
CA VAL A 581 13.86 -17.35 12.06
C VAL A 581 15.35 -17.34 11.68
N VAL A 582 16.01 -16.18 11.69
CA VAL A 582 17.46 -16.07 11.42
C VAL A 582 18.30 -16.82 12.45
N SER A 583 17.88 -16.84 13.73
CA SER A 583 18.55 -17.61 14.77
C SER A 583 18.42 -19.11 14.51
N TYR A 584 17.23 -19.58 14.11
CA TYR A 584 17.00 -20.97 13.72
C TYR A 584 17.88 -21.38 12.53
N PHE A 585 17.99 -20.53 11.51
CA PHE A 585 18.85 -20.76 10.34
C PHE A 585 20.33 -20.88 10.70
N ARG A 586 20.81 -20.11 11.68
CA ARG A 586 22.23 -20.06 12.05
C ARG A 586 22.62 -21.17 13.01
N ASP A 587 21.77 -21.42 14.01
CA ASP A 587 22.01 -22.37 15.08
C ASP A 587 20.68 -22.84 15.67
N SER A 588 20.10 -23.86 15.03
CA SER A 588 18.83 -24.44 15.46
C SER A 588 18.95 -25.17 16.79
N GLU A 589 20.08 -25.83 17.10
CA GLU A 589 20.27 -26.57 18.33
C GLU A 589 20.19 -25.65 19.56
N THR A 590 20.99 -24.58 19.58
CA THR A 590 20.99 -23.61 20.68
C THR A 590 19.63 -22.93 20.83
N LEU A 591 18.94 -22.61 19.73
CA LEU A 591 17.61 -22.02 19.80
C LEU A 591 16.60 -22.99 20.43
N MET A 592 16.62 -24.26 20.01
CA MET A 592 15.71 -25.28 20.54
C MET A 592 15.97 -25.57 22.02
N GLU A 593 17.24 -25.58 22.46
CA GLU A 593 17.59 -25.70 23.87
C GLU A 593 17.02 -24.54 24.71
N LYS A 594 17.12 -23.30 24.21
CA LYS A 594 16.53 -22.12 24.87
C LYS A 594 15.01 -22.19 24.96
N ILE A 595 14.35 -22.59 23.87
CA ILE A 595 12.89 -22.75 23.83
C ILE A 595 12.45 -23.80 24.86
N ARG A 596 13.10 -24.97 24.88
CA ARG A 596 12.75 -26.09 25.78
C ARG A 596 13.11 -25.84 27.24
N SER A 597 14.13 -25.02 27.51
CA SER A 597 14.49 -24.59 28.86
C SER A 597 13.62 -23.45 29.40
N GLY A 598 12.70 -22.91 28.60
CA GLY A 598 11.78 -21.85 29.01
C GLY A 598 12.41 -20.46 29.11
N GLY A 599 13.59 -20.25 28.48
CA GLY A 599 14.30 -18.98 28.49
C GLY A 599 13.48 -17.85 27.85
N ASN A 600 13.28 -16.75 28.59
CA ASN A 600 12.57 -15.55 28.13
C ASN A 600 13.50 -14.50 27.48
N GLU A 601 14.80 -14.75 27.37
CA GLU A 601 15.79 -13.77 26.88
C GLU A 601 15.91 -13.80 25.35
N PHE A 602 14.92 -13.24 24.66
CA PHE A 602 15.00 -12.95 23.21
C PHE A 602 14.66 -11.51 22.83
N ILE A 603 14.26 -10.68 23.81
CA ILE A 603 13.81 -9.29 23.62
C ILE A 603 14.89 -8.31 24.06
#